data_AF-A0A7H4NWJ9-F1
#
_entry.id   AF-A0A7H4NWJ9-F1
#
_cell.length_a   1.000
_cell.length_b   1.000
_cell.length_c   1.000
_cell.angle_alpha   90.00
_cell.angle_beta   90.00
_cell.angle_gamma   90.00
#
_symmetry.space_group_name_H-M   'P 1'
#
loop_
_entity.id
_entity.type
_entity.pdbx_description
1 polymer ?
#
loop_
_entity_poly.entity_id
_entity_poly.type
_entity_poly.pdbx_seq_one_letter_code
_entity_poly.pdbx_strand_id
1 'polypeptide(L)'
;MAKQVYNGLAGMWLVEDDVSKNLPIPNHYGVDDFPVIIQDKRLDNFGTPEYSEPGSGGFVGDTLLVNGVQGPFVEVSRGWVRLRLLNASNSRRYQLQMSDGRLLHVISGDQGLLPAPVSLKQLSLAPGERREILVDMTNGDEVSITCGEAASIVDRIRGFFRTVEHPDFHADSDAAPDGPAAAGDR
;
A
#
# COMPACT_ATOMS: atom_id res chain seq x y z
N MET A 1 6.67 -19.46 -10.59
CA MET A 1 7.00 -18.68 -9.37
C MET A 1 6.22 -17.36 -9.29
N ALA A 2 5.99 -16.64 -10.39
CA ALA A 2 5.21 -15.39 -10.41
C ALA A 2 3.86 -15.43 -9.66
N LYS A 3 3.05 -16.49 -9.87
CA LYS A 3 1.76 -16.66 -9.17
C LYS A 3 1.88 -16.85 -7.66
N GLN A 4 2.93 -17.52 -7.18
CA GLN A 4 3.13 -17.78 -5.74
C GLN A 4 3.50 -16.52 -4.98
N VAL A 5 4.43 -15.72 -5.52
CA VAL A 5 4.80 -14.40 -4.98
C VAL A 5 3.60 -13.45 -5.01
N TYR A 6 2.84 -13.46 -6.11
CA TYR A 6 1.59 -12.70 -6.23
C TYR A 6 0.56 -13.08 -5.16
N ASN A 7 0.42 -14.37 -4.86
CA ASN A 7 -0.50 -14.87 -3.84
C ASN A 7 -0.02 -14.60 -2.40
N GLY A 8 1.17 -14.03 -2.20
CA GLY A 8 1.66 -13.59 -0.89
C GLY A 8 2.81 -14.40 -0.30
N LEU A 9 3.43 -15.32 -1.06
CA LEU A 9 4.65 -15.99 -0.63
C LEU A 9 5.89 -15.10 -0.82
N ALA A 10 5.90 -13.97 -0.12
CA ALA A 10 7.00 -13.01 -0.05
C ALA A 10 7.07 -12.40 1.35
N GLY A 11 8.27 -12.09 1.80
CA GLY A 11 8.52 -11.50 3.12
C GLY A 11 9.88 -10.82 3.17
N MET A 12 10.08 -10.03 4.21
CA MET A 12 11.36 -9.37 4.46
C MET A 12 12.21 -10.22 5.40
N TRP A 13 13.49 -10.37 5.07
CA TRP A 13 14.48 -11.03 5.92
C TRP A 13 15.57 -10.02 6.26
N LEU A 14 15.68 -9.65 7.52
CA LEU A 14 16.64 -8.65 8.00
C LEU A 14 17.87 -9.36 8.57
N VAL A 15 19.04 -8.97 8.08
CA VAL A 15 20.34 -9.40 8.62
C VAL A 15 20.98 -8.20 9.28
N GLU A 16 21.34 -8.35 10.55
CA GLU A 16 22.00 -7.31 11.33
C GLU A 16 23.39 -7.75 11.74
N ASP A 17 24.28 -6.76 11.82
CA ASP A 17 25.67 -6.90 12.24
C ASP A 17 26.01 -5.83 13.29
N ASP A 18 27.24 -5.86 13.81
CA ASP A 18 27.67 -4.90 14.82
C ASP A 18 27.72 -3.47 14.26
N VAL A 19 27.94 -3.27 12.96
CA VAL A 19 27.99 -1.94 12.35
C VAL A 19 26.61 -1.30 12.34
N SER A 20 25.62 -2.00 11.79
CA SER A 20 24.22 -1.54 11.68
C SER A 20 23.59 -1.24 13.04
N LYS A 21 23.97 -1.96 14.10
CA LYS A 21 23.50 -1.73 15.47
C LYS A 21 24.12 -0.50 16.14
N ASN A 22 25.36 -0.16 15.79
CA ASN A 22 26.09 0.94 16.42
C ASN A 22 25.96 2.27 15.65
N LEU A 23 25.34 2.28 14.48
CA LEU A 23 25.07 3.51 13.74
C LEU A 23 23.96 4.33 14.41
N PRO A 24 24.07 5.67 14.43
CA PRO A 24 23.05 6.57 14.97
C PRO A 24 21.92 6.75 13.96
N ILE A 25 21.25 5.66 13.58
CA ILE A 25 20.11 5.63 12.67
C ILE A 25 18.92 4.94 13.36
N PRO A 26 17.67 5.22 12.94
CA PRO A 26 16.50 4.51 13.43
C PRO A 26 16.65 2.99 13.26
N ASN A 27 16.37 2.25 14.32
CA ASN A 27 16.57 0.80 14.39
C ASN A 27 15.52 0.08 15.28
N HIS A 28 14.49 0.81 15.75
CA HIS A 28 13.40 0.21 16.52
C HIS A 28 12.29 -0.24 15.58
N TYR A 29 12.32 -1.53 15.25
CA TYR A 29 11.36 -2.16 14.34
C TYR A 29 9.91 -1.92 14.79
N GLY A 30 9.10 -1.37 13.89
CA GLY A 30 7.69 -1.04 14.12
C GLY A 30 7.44 0.26 14.89
N VAL A 31 8.49 1.02 15.23
CA VAL A 31 8.38 2.32 15.91
C VAL A 31 8.96 3.44 15.04
N ASP A 32 10.21 3.28 14.62
CA ASP A 32 10.92 4.22 13.75
C ASP A 32 11.64 3.52 12.58
N ASP A 33 11.57 2.19 12.52
CA ASP A 33 12.09 1.37 11.43
C ASP A 33 10.99 0.43 10.90
N PHE A 34 10.55 0.63 9.66
CA PHE A 34 9.39 -0.08 9.09
C PHE A 34 9.74 -0.83 7.79
N PRO A 35 9.27 -2.09 7.64
CA PRO A 35 9.28 -2.75 6.35
C PRO A 35 8.21 -2.12 5.44
N VAL A 36 8.57 -1.91 4.17
CA VAL A 36 7.66 -1.39 3.15
C VAL A 36 7.73 -2.32 1.94
N ILE A 37 6.91 -3.36 1.96
CA ILE A 37 6.81 -4.36 0.89
C ILE A 37 5.77 -3.88 -0.12
N ILE A 38 6.22 -3.45 -1.29
CA ILE A 38 5.38 -2.86 -2.34
C ILE A 38 5.02 -3.94 -3.37
N GLN A 39 3.72 -4.13 -3.59
CA GLN A 39 3.17 -5.02 -4.61
C GLN A 39 2.13 -4.30 -5.44
N ASP A 40 2.06 -4.58 -6.74
CA ASP A 40 0.91 -4.24 -7.57
C ASP A 40 0.05 -5.47 -7.85
N LYS A 41 -1.26 -5.32 -7.64
CA LYS A 41 -2.25 -6.38 -7.86
C LYS A 41 -3.41 -5.87 -8.70
N ARG A 42 -4.17 -6.81 -9.27
CA ARG A 42 -5.50 -6.58 -9.82
C ARG A 42 -6.50 -7.17 -8.84
N LEU A 43 -7.44 -6.36 -8.40
CA LEU A 43 -8.50 -6.81 -7.50
C LEU A 43 -9.79 -7.07 -8.29
N ASP A 44 -10.52 -8.10 -7.91
CA ASP A 44 -11.88 -8.33 -8.38
C ASP A 44 -12.87 -7.33 -7.75
N ASN A 45 -14.16 -7.46 -8.10
CA ASN A 45 -15.23 -6.60 -7.57
C ASN A 45 -15.42 -6.73 -6.05
N PHE A 46 -14.87 -7.78 -5.43
CA PHE A 46 -14.92 -8.03 -3.99
C PHE A 46 -13.63 -7.62 -3.27
N GLY A 47 -12.65 -7.04 -3.99
CA GLY A 47 -11.36 -6.64 -3.43
C GLY A 47 -10.36 -7.78 -3.28
N THR A 48 -10.62 -8.95 -3.86
CA THR A 48 -9.73 -10.12 -3.80
C THR A 48 -8.69 -10.05 -4.93
N PRO A 49 -7.40 -10.30 -4.64
CA PRO A 49 -6.39 -10.33 -5.69
C PRO A 49 -6.60 -11.46 -6.70
N GLU A 50 -6.75 -11.11 -7.99
CA GLU A 50 -6.90 -12.05 -9.09
C GLU A 50 -5.62 -12.07 -9.94
N TYR A 51 -5.04 -13.25 -10.14
CA TYR A 51 -3.87 -13.42 -11.00
C TYR A 51 -4.27 -13.98 -12.36
N SER A 52 -4.12 -13.17 -13.40
CA SER A 52 -4.20 -13.62 -14.79
C SER A 52 -2.80 -13.65 -15.39
N GLU A 53 -2.36 -14.81 -15.88
CA GLU A 53 -1.05 -14.93 -16.50
C GLU A 53 -1.00 -14.12 -17.80
N PRO A 54 -0.06 -13.17 -17.95
CA PRO A 54 0.02 -12.35 -19.14
C PRO A 54 0.52 -13.19 -20.33
N GLY A 55 -0.11 -13.01 -21.50
CA GLY A 55 0.30 -13.70 -22.74
C GLY A 55 1.67 -13.29 -23.26
N SER A 56 2.17 -12.12 -22.86
CA SER A 56 3.54 -11.66 -23.09
C SER A 56 3.96 -10.66 -22.00
N GLY A 57 5.25 -10.61 -21.67
CA GLY A 57 5.78 -9.72 -20.63
C GLY A 57 5.51 -10.20 -19.21
N GLY A 58 5.57 -9.28 -18.25
CA GLY A 58 5.32 -9.54 -16.83
C GLY A 58 3.95 -9.03 -16.37
N PHE A 59 3.46 -9.56 -15.25
CA PHE A 59 2.17 -9.12 -14.70
C PHE A 59 2.29 -7.69 -14.17
N VAL A 60 1.32 -6.84 -14.53
CA VAL A 60 1.22 -5.45 -14.08
C VAL A 60 -0.20 -5.23 -13.54
N GLY A 61 -0.29 -4.93 -12.24
CA GLY A 61 -1.54 -4.59 -11.56
C GLY A 61 -1.87 -3.11 -11.66
N ASP A 62 -3.11 -2.77 -11.33
CA ASP A 62 -3.64 -1.39 -11.25
C ASP A 62 -3.83 -0.91 -9.81
N THR A 63 -3.73 -1.81 -8.84
CA THR A 63 -3.90 -1.51 -7.41
C THR A 63 -2.55 -1.65 -6.70
N LEU A 64 -2.09 -0.57 -6.05
CA LEU A 64 -0.86 -0.59 -5.26
C LEU A 64 -1.14 -1.00 -3.82
N LEU A 65 -0.42 -2.00 -3.35
CA LEU A 65 -0.48 -2.51 -1.99
C LEU A 65 0.89 -2.31 -1.32
N VAL A 66 0.86 -1.89 -0.06
CA VAL A 66 2.01 -1.83 0.82
C VAL A 66 1.73 -2.73 2.01
N ASN A 67 2.60 -3.72 2.25
CA ASN A 67 2.42 -4.75 3.28
C ASN A 67 1.03 -5.44 3.21
N GLY A 68 0.49 -5.59 2.00
CA GLY A 68 -0.82 -6.22 1.75
C GLY A 68 -2.04 -5.31 1.92
N VAL A 69 -1.85 -4.03 2.27
CA VAL A 69 -2.92 -3.05 2.45
C VAL A 69 -2.87 -2.00 1.33
N GLN A 70 -4.03 -1.58 0.82
CA GLN A 70 -4.13 -0.50 -0.16
C GLN A 70 -4.00 0.87 0.53
N GLY A 71 -3.07 1.71 0.06
CA GLY A 71 -2.89 3.08 0.54
C GLY A 71 -2.78 3.25 2.07
N PRO A 72 -1.93 2.47 2.78
CA PRO A 72 -1.83 2.59 4.23
C PRO A 72 -1.11 3.89 4.64
N PHE A 73 -1.36 4.31 5.88
CA PHE A 73 -0.57 5.31 6.58
C PHE A 73 0.05 4.70 7.84
N VAL A 74 1.10 5.33 8.36
CA VAL A 74 1.74 4.96 9.62
C VAL A 74 1.96 6.22 10.44
N GLU A 75 1.54 6.19 11.71
CA GLU A 75 1.81 7.27 12.65
C GLU A 75 3.22 7.08 13.24
N VAL A 76 4.00 8.14 13.25
CA VAL A 76 5.40 8.12 13.68
C VAL A 76 5.68 9.30 14.59
N SER A 77 6.65 9.13 15.49
CA SER A 77 7.12 10.21 16.33
C SER A 77 7.88 11.26 15.49
N ARG A 78 7.97 12.49 16.01
CA ARG A 78 8.80 13.53 15.40
C ARG A 78 10.27 13.12 15.45
N GLY A 79 10.92 13.06 14.30
CA GLY A 79 12.32 12.67 14.17
C GLY A 79 12.58 11.89 12.89
N TRP A 80 13.69 11.18 12.85
CA TRP A 80 14.05 10.33 11.71
C TRP A 80 13.29 9.01 11.73
N VAL A 81 12.76 8.63 10.57
CA VAL A 81 12.12 7.34 10.32
C VAL A 81 12.88 6.62 9.23
N ARG A 82 13.16 5.33 9.44
CA ARG A 82 13.77 4.43 8.46
C ARG A 82 12.69 3.59 7.80
N LEU A 83 12.70 3.59 6.46
CA LEU A 83 11.81 2.77 5.66
C LEU A 83 12.63 1.79 4.83
N ARG A 84 12.37 0.49 5.01
CA ARG A 84 13.02 -0.59 4.28
C ARG A 84 12.15 -0.98 3.10
N LEU A 85 12.43 -0.37 1.95
CA LEU A 85 11.66 -0.56 0.73
C LEU A 85 12.04 -1.87 0.07
N LEU A 86 11.05 -2.71 -0.23
CA LEU A 86 11.18 -3.91 -1.05
C LEU A 86 10.16 -3.86 -2.17
N ASN A 87 10.61 -3.96 -3.41
CA ASN A 87 9.69 -4.21 -4.52
C ASN A 87 9.45 -5.72 -4.67
N ALA A 88 8.29 -6.18 -4.20
CA ALA A 88 7.82 -7.56 -4.32
C ALA A 88 6.74 -7.72 -5.43
N SER A 89 6.76 -6.82 -6.40
CA SER A 89 5.89 -6.85 -7.59
C SER A 89 6.43 -7.82 -8.63
N ASN A 90 5.55 -8.34 -9.49
CA ASN A 90 5.97 -9.33 -10.49
C ASN A 90 6.85 -8.73 -11.60
N SER A 91 6.60 -7.48 -11.99
CA SER A 91 7.35 -6.85 -13.08
C SER A 91 7.45 -5.33 -13.03
N ARG A 92 6.57 -4.66 -12.28
CA ARG A 92 6.54 -3.20 -12.20
C ARG A 92 7.80 -2.65 -11.54
N ARG A 93 8.47 -1.72 -12.24
CA ARG A 93 9.49 -0.83 -11.66
C ARG A 93 8.81 0.44 -11.15
N TYR A 94 9.17 0.86 -9.94
CA TYR A 94 8.66 2.09 -9.35
C TYR A 94 9.67 3.23 -9.48
N GLN A 95 9.14 4.43 -9.66
CA GLN A 95 9.87 5.69 -9.56
C GLN A 95 9.29 6.45 -8.36
N LEU A 96 9.89 6.24 -7.19
CA LEU A 96 9.40 6.74 -5.91
C LEU A 96 9.87 8.17 -5.66
N GLN A 97 9.00 9.02 -5.12
CA GLN A 97 9.30 10.40 -4.75
C GLN A 97 8.42 10.86 -3.58
N MET A 98 8.90 11.84 -2.82
CA MET A 98 8.13 12.45 -1.75
C MET A 98 7.09 13.43 -2.31
N SER A 99 5.88 13.42 -1.76
CA SER A 99 4.75 14.23 -2.24
C SER A 99 4.97 15.73 -2.16
N ASP A 100 5.84 16.17 -1.26
CA ASP A 100 6.19 17.57 -1.03
C ASP A 100 7.50 18.00 -1.72
N GLY A 101 8.10 17.10 -2.50
CA GLY A 101 9.33 17.37 -3.26
C GLY A 101 10.62 17.32 -2.43
N ARG A 102 10.58 16.93 -1.14
CA ARG A 102 11.80 16.72 -0.35
C ARG A 102 12.63 15.55 -0.90
N LEU A 103 13.92 15.53 -0.55
CA LEU A 103 14.83 14.48 -1.00
C LEU A 103 14.61 13.18 -0.23
N LEU A 104 14.80 12.06 -0.92
CA LEU A 104 14.90 10.71 -0.34
C LEU A 104 16.36 10.47 0.05
N HIS A 105 16.63 10.19 1.32
CA HIS A 105 17.99 9.91 1.80
C HIS A 105 18.24 8.40 1.84
N VAL A 106 18.82 7.85 0.77
CA VAL A 106 19.12 6.43 0.64
C VAL A 106 20.37 6.08 1.43
N ILE A 107 20.29 5.10 2.33
CA ILE A 107 21.40 4.67 3.19
C ILE A 107 21.89 3.26 2.88
N SER A 108 21.09 2.46 2.16
CA SER A 108 21.38 1.04 1.90
C SER A 108 20.94 0.65 0.49
N GLY A 109 21.64 -0.30 -0.10
CA GLY A 109 21.24 -1.03 -1.29
C GLY A 109 20.95 -2.50 -0.99
N ASP A 110 20.86 -3.32 -2.04
CA ASP A 110 20.50 -4.74 -1.93
C ASP A 110 21.41 -5.58 -1.01
N GLN A 111 22.67 -5.17 -0.86
CA GLN A 111 23.73 -5.91 -0.15
C GLN A 111 24.19 -5.19 1.13
N GLY A 112 23.43 -4.21 1.61
CA GLY A 112 23.73 -3.48 2.84
C GLY A 112 24.06 -2.01 2.62
N LEU A 113 24.64 -1.41 3.67
CA LEU A 113 24.82 0.03 3.79
C LEU A 113 25.74 0.60 2.71
N LEU A 114 25.38 1.79 2.25
CA LEU A 114 26.23 2.61 1.40
C LEU A 114 27.36 3.25 2.24
N PRO A 115 28.50 3.61 1.63
CA PRO A 115 29.58 4.31 2.34
C PRO A 115 29.13 5.63 2.97
N ALA A 116 28.13 6.29 2.38
CA ALA A 116 27.48 7.49 2.89
C ALA A 116 26.05 7.60 2.34
N PRO A 117 25.15 8.34 3.00
CA PRO A 117 23.80 8.58 2.50
C PRO A 117 23.80 9.31 1.14
N VAL A 118 22.95 8.86 0.22
CA VAL A 118 22.76 9.47 -1.10
C VAL A 118 21.38 10.10 -1.16
N SER A 119 21.33 11.41 -1.44
CA SER A 119 20.07 12.15 -1.51
C SER A 119 19.56 12.21 -2.96
N LEU A 120 18.33 11.76 -3.19
CA LEU A 120 17.74 11.68 -4.53
C LEU A 120 16.36 12.33 -4.55
N LYS A 121 16.03 13.04 -5.64
CA LYS A 121 14.65 13.52 -5.86
C LYS A 121 13.69 12.39 -6.21
N GLN A 122 14.19 11.39 -6.93
CA GLN A 122 13.42 10.26 -7.40
C GLN A 122 14.26 9.00 -7.28
N LEU A 123 13.66 7.94 -6.76
CA LEU A 123 14.31 6.66 -6.49
C LEU A 123 13.72 5.57 -7.37
N SER A 124 14.56 4.95 -8.21
CA SER A 124 14.16 3.78 -8.98
C SER A 124 14.23 2.53 -8.10
N LEU A 125 13.18 1.73 -8.12
CA LEU A 125 13.08 0.47 -7.41
C LEU A 125 12.51 -0.63 -8.32
N ALA A 126 13.38 -1.46 -8.85
CA ALA A 126 13.03 -2.57 -9.74
C ALA A 126 12.54 -3.80 -8.97
N PRO A 127 11.81 -4.73 -9.60
CA PRO A 127 11.39 -5.98 -8.97
C PRO A 127 12.56 -6.72 -8.30
N GLY A 128 12.42 -7.04 -7.02
CA GLY A 128 13.43 -7.71 -6.22
C GLY A 128 14.48 -6.80 -5.58
N GLU A 129 14.57 -5.52 -5.95
CA GLU A 129 15.49 -4.57 -5.33
C GLU A 129 15.01 -4.18 -3.92
N ARG A 130 15.98 -3.91 -3.05
CA ARG A 130 15.79 -3.37 -1.71
C ARG A 130 16.58 -2.09 -1.54
N ARG A 131 15.95 -1.09 -0.95
CA ARG A 131 16.61 0.16 -0.57
C ARG A 131 16.09 0.60 0.77
N GLU A 132 16.98 1.11 1.60
CA GLU A 132 16.58 1.72 2.85
C GLU A 132 16.75 3.23 2.74
N ILE A 133 15.73 3.95 3.18
CA ILE A 133 15.71 5.41 3.17
C ILE A 133 15.46 5.95 4.57
N LEU A 134 15.99 7.14 4.83
CA LEU A 134 15.66 7.94 6.00
C LEU A 134 14.73 9.09 5.59
N VAL A 135 13.69 9.31 6.38
CA VAL A 135 12.71 10.38 6.23
C VAL A 135 12.70 11.21 7.51
N ASP A 136 12.91 12.52 7.37
CA ASP A 136 12.83 13.45 8.50
C ASP A 136 11.37 13.90 8.72
N MET A 137 10.79 13.51 9.85
CA MET A 137 9.44 13.86 10.29
C MET A 137 9.44 14.92 11.40
N THR A 138 10.55 15.62 11.62
CA THR A 138 10.70 16.61 12.70
C THR A 138 9.68 17.74 12.61
N ASN A 139 9.25 18.14 11.40
CA ASN A 139 8.27 19.21 11.23
C ASN A 139 6.85 18.82 11.64
N GLY A 140 6.54 17.51 11.74
CA GLY A 140 5.20 17.02 12.08
C GLY A 140 4.18 17.13 10.95
N ASP A 141 4.59 17.57 9.77
CA ASP A 141 3.73 17.61 8.58
C ASP A 141 3.52 16.21 8.01
N GLU A 142 2.32 15.94 7.49
CA GLU A 142 2.03 14.74 6.71
C GLU A 142 2.85 14.74 5.42
N VAL A 143 3.45 13.59 5.08
CA VAL A 143 4.13 13.38 3.81
C VAL A 143 3.84 11.98 3.28
N SER A 144 3.65 11.86 1.97
CA SER A 144 3.39 10.58 1.31
C SER A 144 4.51 10.22 0.34
N ILE A 145 4.81 8.93 0.22
CA ILE A 145 5.62 8.40 -0.88
C ILE A 145 4.69 8.12 -2.05
N THR A 146 5.01 8.64 -3.22
CA THR A 146 4.24 8.47 -4.45
C THR A 146 5.08 7.80 -5.53
N CYS A 147 4.45 7.08 -6.45
CA CYS A 147 5.10 6.50 -7.61
C CYS A 147 4.52 7.07 -8.91
N GLY A 148 5.37 7.67 -9.76
CA GLY A 148 4.94 8.30 -11.01
C GLY A 148 4.50 9.75 -10.87
N GLU A 149 3.86 10.31 -11.91
CA GLU A 149 3.25 11.64 -11.80
C GLU A 149 2.22 11.62 -10.67
N ALA A 150 2.26 12.65 -9.81
CA ALA A 150 1.41 12.73 -8.63
C ALA A 150 -0.04 12.45 -9.05
N ALA A 151 -0.62 11.39 -8.49
CA ALA A 151 -2.02 11.06 -8.67
C ALA A 151 -2.82 12.35 -8.45
N SER A 152 -3.55 12.76 -9.49
CA SER A 152 -4.29 14.01 -9.49
C SER A 152 -5.28 14.00 -8.32
N ILE A 153 -5.73 15.17 -7.87
CA ILE A 153 -6.78 15.27 -6.86
C ILE A 153 -8.00 14.40 -7.23
N VAL A 154 -8.27 14.21 -8.53
CA VAL A 154 -9.32 13.32 -9.04
C VAL A 154 -9.06 11.85 -8.72
N ASP A 155 -7.81 11.38 -8.81
CA ASP A 155 -7.44 10.00 -8.47
C ASP A 155 -7.54 9.73 -6.96
N ARG A 156 -7.27 10.75 -6.13
CA ARG A 156 -7.46 10.67 -4.67
C ARG A 156 -8.95 10.68 -4.28
N ILE A 157 -9.75 11.51 -4.96
CA ILE A 157 -11.20 11.60 -4.73
C ILE A 157 -11.91 10.30 -5.14
N ARG A 158 -11.47 9.63 -6.22
CA ARG A 158 -12.01 8.31 -6.61
C ARG A 158 -11.79 7.22 -5.56
N GLY A 159 -10.74 7.32 -4.75
CA GLY A 159 -10.53 6.43 -3.61
C GLY A 159 -11.47 6.69 -2.43
N PHE A 160 -12.00 7.91 -2.30
CA PHE A 160 -12.83 8.33 -1.18
C PHE A 160 -14.34 8.16 -1.44
N PHE A 161 -14.78 8.26 -2.70
CA PHE A 161 -16.17 8.10 -3.09
C PHE A 161 -16.41 6.78 -3.83
N ARG A 162 -16.47 5.67 -3.09
CA ARG A 162 -17.35 4.55 -3.48
C ARG A 162 -18.64 4.71 -2.71
N THR A 163 -19.66 5.25 -3.39
CA THR A 163 -21.03 5.26 -2.89
C THR A 163 -21.42 3.83 -2.56
N VAL A 164 -21.77 3.59 -1.30
CA VAL A 164 -22.46 2.37 -0.88
C VAL A 164 -23.85 2.44 -1.51
N GLU A 165 -24.01 1.87 -2.70
CA GLU A 165 -25.34 1.48 -3.17
C GLU A 165 -25.73 0.24 -2.37
N HIS A 166 -26.53 0.46 -1.33
CA HIS A 166 -27.26 -0.60 -0.64
C HIS A 166 -28.25 -1.21 -1.63
N PRO A 167 -28.23 -2.53 -1.88
CA PRO A 167 -29.37 -3.18 -2.51
C PRO A 167 -30.52 -3.26 -1.50
N ASP A 168 -31.67 -2.73 -1.91
CA ASP A 168 -32.92 -2.73 -1.17
C ASP A 168 -33.28 -4.13 -0.66
N PHE A 169 -33.45 -4.23 0.66
CA PHE A 169 -34.01 -5.41 1.32
C PHE A 169 -35.54 -5.33 1.20
N HIS A 170 -36.13 -6.07 0.26
CA HIS A 170 -37.57 -6.30 0.24
C HIS A 170 -37.96 -7.15 1.46
N ALA A 171 -38.59 -6.52 2.45
CA ALA A 171 -39.29 -7.21 3.51
C ALA A 171 -40.67 -7.64 2.99
N ASP A 172 -40.82 -8.93 2.65
CA ASP A 172 -42.13 -9.58 2.63
C ASP A 172 -42.67 -9.59 4.06
N SER A 173 -43.77 -8.87 4.28
CA SER A 173 -44.54 -8.92 5.51
C SER A 173 -45.92 -9.50 5.20
N ASP A 174 -46.05 -10.79 5.51
CA ASP A 174 -47.33 -11.43 5.78
C ASP A 174 -48.00 -10.73 6.98
N ALA A 175 -49.16 -10.12 6.75
CA ALA A 175 -50.14 -9.84 7.78
C ALA A 175 -51.53 -9.61 7.14
N ALA A 176 -52.37 -10.66 7.16
CA ALA A 176 -53.82 -10.50 7.25
C ALA A 176 -54.14 -9.90 8.64
N PRO A 177 -55.22 -9.08 8.82
CA PRO A 177 -56.59 -9.61 8.79
C PRO A 177 -57.70 -8.60 8.37
N ASP A 178 -58.89 -9.13 8.08
CA ASP A 178 -60.19 -8.78 8.70
C ASP A 178 -61.38 -9.04 7.76
N GLY A 179 -62.37 -9.77 8.29
CA GLY A 179 -63.48 -10.35 7.54
C GLY A 179 -64.63 -9.39 7.21
N PRO A 180 -65.61 -9.84 6.39
CA PRO A 180 -66.77 -9.03 6.07
C PRO A 180 -67.93 -9.32 7.03
N ALA A 181 -68.47 -8.27 7.63
CA ALA A 181 -69.81 -8.25 8.20
C ALA A 181 -70.62 -7.14 7.52
N ALA A 182 -71.55 -7.52 6.63
CA ALA A 182 -72.71 -6.72 6.30
C ALA A 182 -73.84 -7.64 5.82
N ALA A 183 -74.90 -7.69 6.62
CA ALA A 183 -76.17 -8.32 6.34
C ALA A 183 -77.21 -7.22 6.02
N GLY A 184 -78.19 -7.57 5.17
CA GLY A 184 -79.47 -6.87 5.00
C GLY A 184 -79.50 -5.82 3.89
N ASP A 185 -80.58 -5.63 3.12
CA ASP A 185 -81.94 -6.17 3.21
C ASP A 185 -82.68 -5.79 1.90
N ARG A 186 -83.66 -6.63 1.52
CA ARG A 186 -84.78 -6.44 0.57
C ARG A 186 -84.59 -6.61 -0.94
#